data_AF-L5LLX9-F1
#
_entry.id   AF-L5LLX9-F1
#
_cell.length_a   1.000
_cell.length_b   1.000
_cell.length_c   1.000
_cell.angle_alpha   90.00
_cell.angle_beta   90.00
_cell.angle_gamma   90.00
#
_symmetry.space_group_name_H-M   'P 1'
#
loop_
_entity.id
_entity.type
_entity.pdbx_description
1 polymer ?
#
loop_
_entity_poly.entity_id
_entity_poly.type
_entity_poly.pdbx_seq_one_letter_code
_entity_poly.pdbx_strand_id
1 'polypeptide(L)'
;MHPSSLPSRFGAACELLKAAAVCFLLDHAPSPGHPPTCQAASSGLTLPQDLESRKSFVHVKNLYLDSMDEDILYHLDLGTKTHNLPAMFEDVKHGMGIPSISIMLHELIKLLHHAQCCDVTMIRMGTSGGIGQGRLDGALCSFSREKKADYSKRAQIVAVRNIEMESTVFATMCRRCGLKAAAVCVTLLDRLECDQINLPHDILVEYQPRPQLLISNFIKQRVGLHDQPS
;
A
#
# COMPACT_ATOMS: atom_id res chain seq x y z
N MET A 1 -31.78 11.92 -39.86
CA MET A 1 -32.25 12.22 -38.48
C MET A 1 -31.74 11.11 -37.58
N HIS A 2 -30.76 11.43 -36.74
CA HIS A 2 -30.05 10.50 -35.85
C HIS A 2 -30.91 10.11 -34.63
N PRO A 3 -30.87 8.84 -34.20
CA PRO A 3 -31.19 8.48 -32.82
C PRO A 3 -29.95 8.65 -31.92
N SER A 4 -30.17 9.29 -30.79
CA SER A 4 -29.22 9.55 -29.71
C SER A 4 -28.81 8.27 -28.98
N SER A 5 -27.53 7.93 -29.03
CA SER A 5 -26.92 6.84 -28.24
C SER A 5 -26.46 7.34 -26.87
N LEU A 6 -26.85 6.59 -25.82
CA LEU A 6 -26.28 6.66 -24.48
C LEU A 6 -24.75 6.49 -24.52
N PRO A 7 -23.97 7.21 -23.68
CA PRO A 7 -22.57 6.90 -23.51
C PRO A 7 -22.40 5.55 -22.80
N SER A 8 -21.62 4.67 -23.44
CA SER A 8 -21.31 3.32 -22.98
C SER A 8 -20.64 3.32 -21.60
N ARG A 9 -21.13 2.45 -20.71
CA ARG A 9 -20.66 2.17 -19.33
C ARG A 9 -19.18 1.73 -19.19
N PHE A 10 -18.40 1.74 -20.28
CA PHE A 10 -16.96 1.45 -20.26
C PHE A 10 -16.08 2.68 -20.00
N GLY A 11 -16.61 3.91 -20.12
CA GLY A 11 -15.82 5.14 -19.94
C GLY A 11 -15.58 5.57 -18.48
N ALA A 12 -16.47 5.19 -17.56
CA ALA A 12 -16.39 5.64 -16.16
C ALA A 12 -15.40 4.84 -15.29
N ALA A 13 -15.07 3.60 -15.69
CA ALA A 13 -14.10 2.78 -14.99
C ALA A 13 -12.65 3.28 -15.16
N CYS A 14 -12.37 4.04 -16.23
CA CYS A 14 -11.05 4.63 -16.47
C CYS A 14 -10.74 5.84 -15.58
N GLU A 15 -11.74 6.56 -15.09
CA GLU A 15 -11.52 7.71 -14.19
C GLU A 15 -11.39 7.30 -12.72
N LEU A 16 -11.99 6.18 -12.30
CA LEU A 16 -11.81 5.65 -10.94
C LEU A 16 -10.38 5.13 -10.67
N LEU A 17 -9.65 4.76 -11.72
CA LEU A 17 -8.25 4.37 -11.62
C LEU A 17 -7.27 5.54 -11.46
N LYS A 18 -7.70 6.79 -11.68
CA LYS A 18 -6.83 7.97 -11.47
C LYS A 18 -6.73 8.41 -10.02
N ALA A 19 -7.62 7.93 -9.14
CA ALA A 19 -7.64 8.26 -7.71
C ALA A 19 -6.94 7.21 -6.81
N ALA A 20 -6.59 6.04 -7.35
CA ALA A 20 -5.72 5.10 -6.66
C ALA A 20 -4.27 5.53 -6.90
N ALA A 21 -3.63 6.11 -5.90
CA ALA A 21 -2.20 6.37 -5.93
C ALA A 21 -1.47 5.03 -6.03
N VAL A 22 -1.20 4.59 -7.26
CA VAL A 22 -0.30 3.49 -7.57
C VAL A 22 1.10 3.95 -7.16
N CYS A 23 1.50 3.61 -5.93
CA CYS A 23 2.91 3.49 -5.64
C CYS A 23 3.41 2.40 -6.59
N PHE A 24 4.11 2.81 -7.65
CA PHE A 24 4.61 1.91 -8.68
C PHE A 24 5.26 0.70 -8.02
N LEU A 25 4.85 -0.49 -8.49
CA LEU A 25 5.62 -1.71 -8.36
C LEU A 25 7.09 -1.35 -8.54
N LEU A 26 7.90 -1.54 -7.49
CA LEU A 26 9.35 -1.41 -7.57
C LEU A 26 9.93 -2.58 -8.36
N ASP A 27 9.45 -2.80 -9.59
CA ASP A 27 10.18 -3.55 -10.58
C ASP A 27 11.00 -2.56 -11.42
N HIS A 28 12.31 -2.67 -11.21
CA HIS A 28 13.41 -2.05 -11.95
C HIS A 28 13.63 -0.55 -11.72
N ALA A 29 14.63 -0.26 -10.88
CA ALA A 29 15.29 1.04 -10.87
C ALA A 29 16.04 1.24 -12.21
N PRO A 30 15.91 2.39 -12.90
CA PRO A 30 16.74 2.69 -14.06
C PRO A 30 18.18 2.97 -13.63
N SER A 31 19.13 2.39 -14.36
CA SER A 31 20.56 2.70 -14.25
C SER A 31 20.84 4.18 -14.57
N PRO A 32 21.78 4.84 -13.86
CA PRO A 32 22.02 6.27 -14.01
C PRO A 32 22.72 6.56 -15.35
N GLY A 33 22.13 7.44 -16.19
CA GLY A 33 22.82 7.95 -17.38
C GLY A 33 21.99 8.43 -18.57
N HIS A 34 20.66 8.25 -18.60
CA HIS A 34 19.83 8.71 -19.73
C HIS A 34 18.58 9.48 -19.29
N PRO A 35 18.22 10.60 -19.96
CA PRO A 35 16.97 11.32 -19.71
C PRO A 35 15.77 10.47 -20.16
N PRO A 36 14.60 10.57 -19.49
CA PRO A 36 13.44 9.77 -19.85
C PRO A 36 12.80 10.33 -21.12
N THR A 37 12.89 9.57 -22.21
CA THR A 37 12.16 9.82 -23.45
C THR A 37 10.88 8.99 -23.45
N CYS A 38 9.72 9.65 -23.52
CA CYS A 38 8.44 8.96 -23.72
C CYS A 38 8.31 8.51 -25.17
N GLN A 39 8.35 7.20 -25.43
CA GLN A 39 7.82 6.61 -26.65
C GLN A 39 6.83 5.50 -26.30
N ALA A 40 5.64 5.61 -26.88
CA ALA A 40 4.63 4.56 -26.87
C ALA A 40 5.08 3.45 -27.83
N ALA A 41 5.43 2.28 -27.30
CA ALA A 41 5.68 1.08 -28.10
C ALA A 41 4.50 0.12 -27.94
N SER A 42 3.66 0.08 -28.97
CA SER A 42 2.71 -1.00 -29.23
C SER A 42 3.46 -2.15 -29.91
N SER A 43 3.75 -3.22 -29.17
CA SER A 43 4.10 -4.51 -29.78
C SER A 43 3.85 -5.64 -28.79
N GLY A 44 2.99 -6.58 -29.20
CA GLY A 44 2.58 -7.73 -28.40
C GLY A 44 3.77 -8.55 -27.90
N LEU A 45 3.73 -8.87 -26.60
CA LEU A 45 4.61 -9.84 -25.98
C LEU A 45 3.77 -11.09 -25.70
N THR A 46 3.97 -12.10 -26.54
CA THR A 46 3.60 -13.49 -26.26
C THR A 46 4.38 -13.93 -25.01
N LEU A 47 3.67 -14.38 -23.98
CA LEU A 47 4.25 -14.91 -22.75
C LEU A 47 5.02 -16.20 -23.06
N PRO A 48 6.31 -16.34 -22.70
CA PRO A 48 6.98 -17.63 -22.74
C PRO A 48 6.32 -18.61 -21.76
N GLN A 49 5.93 -19.78 -22.27
CA GLN A 49 5.59 -20.95 -21.48
C GLN A 49 6.90 -21.55 -20.97
N ASP A 50 7.25 -21.29 -19.70
CA ASP A 50 8.11 -22.12 -18.82
C ASP A 50 8.68 -21.32 -17.63
N LEU A 51 7.78 -20.76 -16.79
CA LEU A 51 8.18 -20.35 -15.45
C LEU A 51 7.55 -21.33 -14.45
N GLU A 52 8.24 -22.44 -14.23
CA GLU A 52 8.02 -23.27 -13.06
C GLU A 52 8.05 -22.36 -11.83
N SER A 53 6.87 -22.15 -11.22
CA SER A 53 6.64 -21.20 -10.13
C SER A 53 7.44 -21.61 -8.90
N ARG A 54 8.70 -21.19 -8.80
CA ARG A 54 9.50 -21.34 -7.58
C ARG A 54 8.78 -20.63 -6.44
N LYS A 55 8.29 -21.41 -5.47
CA LYS A 55 7.72 -20.89 -4.22
C LYS A 55 8.75 -20.01 -3.52
N SER A 56 8.43 -18.74 -3.29
CA SER A 56 9.31 -17.81 -2.59
C SER A 56 8.94 -17.79 -1.11
N PHE A 57 9.79 -18.36 -0.26
CA PHE A 57 9.59 -18.34 1.20
C PHE A 57 9.84 -16.95 1.78
N VAL A 58 9.21 -16.66 2.93
CA VAL A 58 9.51 -15.43 3.68
C VAL A 58 10.90 -15.53 4.28
N HIS A 59 11.76 -14.56 3.94
CA HIS A 59 13.15 -14.54 4.40
C HIS A 59 13.36 -13.46 5.47
N VAL A 60 13.85 -13.88 6.65
CA VAL A 60 14.31 -12.95 7.69
C VAL A 60 15.82 -12.77 7.57
N LYS A 61 16.29 -11.52 7.62
CA LYS A 61 17.72 -11.18 7.60
C LYS A 61 18.20 -10.88 9.02
N ASN A 62 18.24 -11.92 9.86
CA ASN A 62 18.75 -11.85 11.23
C ASN A 62 19.59 -13.10 11.53
N LEU A 63 20.91 -12.94 11.68
CA LEU A 63 21.86 -14.03 11.90
C LEU A 63 21.63 -14.79 13.21
N TYR A 64 21.00 -14.13 14.19
CA TYR A 64 20.83 -14.70 15.52
C TYR A 64 19.53 -15.49 15.67
N LEU A 65 18.58 -15.33 14.75
CA LEU A 65 17.24 -15.88 14.90
C LEU A 65 17.25 -17.42 15.05
N ASP A 66 18.08 -18.09 14.25
CA ASP A 66 18.20 -19.56 14.25
C ASP A 66 18.87 -20.11 15.52
N SER A 67 19.62 -19.27 16.24
CA SER A 67 20.35 -19.66 17.45
C SER A 67 19.54 -19.45 18.74
N MET A 68 18.33 -18.90 18.65
CA MET A 68 17.49 -18.62 19.81
C MET A 68 16.70 -19.87 20.21
N ASP A 69 16.70 -20.22 21.50
CA ASP A 69 15.90 -21.34 22.05
C ASP A 69 14.38 -21.08 21.94
N GLU A 70 13.98 -19.81 21.93
CA GLU A 70 12.60 -19.37 21.81
C GLU A 70 12.53 -17.94 21.26
N ASP A 71 11.51 -17.66 20.46
CA ASP A 71 11.22 -16.34 19.92
C ASP A 71 9.83 -15.89 20.39
N ILE A 72 9.79 -14.85 21.22
CA ILE A 72 8.57 -14.27 21.77
C ILE A 72 8.21 -13.02 20.95
N LEU A 73 7.01 -13.01 20.37
CA LEU A 73 6.43 -11.90 19.62
C LEU A 73 5.57 -11.07 20.58
N TYR A 74 6.24 -10.23 21.37
CA TYR A 74 5.65 -9.53 22.51
C TYR A 74 4.45 -8.65 22.15
N HIS A 75 4.48 -7.96 21.01
CA HIS A 75 3.43 -7.01 20.63
C HIS A 75 2.22 -7.69 19.97
N LEU A 76 2.40 -8.92 19.49
CA LEU A 76 1.30 -9.79 19.05
C LEU A 76 0.78 -10.69 20.18
N ASP A 77 1.44 -10.70 21.34
CA ASP A 77 1.20 -11.63 22.46
C ASP A 77 1.26 -13.11 22.03
N LEU A 78 2.20 -13.43 21.12
CA LEU A 78 2.38 -14.78 20.57
C LEU A 78 3.77 -15.32 20.92
N GLY A 79 3.83 -16.58 21.32
CA GLY A 79 5.08 -17.31 21.57
C GLY A 79 5.11 -18.61 20.78
N THR A 80 6.27 -18.97 20.22
CA THR A 80 6.41 -20.17 19.38
C THR A 80 6.16 -21.48 20.14
N LYS A 81 6.40 -21.51 21.46
CA LYS A 81 6.11 -22.68 22.30
C LYS A 81 4.69 -22.71 22.85
N THR A 82 3.98 -21.58 22.84
CA THR A 82 2.67 -21.43 23.48
C THR A 82 1.50 -21.47 22.50
N HIS A 83 1.74 -21.26 21.19
CA HIS A 83 0.69 -21.10 20.19
C HIS A 83 0.97 -21.89 18.88
N ASN A 84 -0.10 -22.41 18.25
CA ASN A 84 -0.02 -23.01 16.91
C ASN A 84 -0.16 -21.91 15.85
N LEU A 85 0.94 -21.23 15.59
CA LEU A 85 1.02 -20.05 14.72
C LEU A 85 0.43 -20.25 13.31
N PRO A 86 0.63 -21.40 12.62
CA PRO A 86 -0.05 -21.68 11.35
C PRO A 86 -1.59 -21.58 11.37
N ALA A 87 -2.24 -21.79 12.52
CA ALA A 87 -3.69 -21.86 12.63
C ALA A 87 -4.36 -20.51 13.00
N MET A 88 -3.61 -19.46 13.35
CA MET A 88 -4.12 -18.29 14.09
C MET A 88 -4.19 -16.96 13.31
N PHE A 89 -4.11 -16.96 11.97
CA PHE A 89 -4.01 -15.69 11.22
C PHE A 89 -5.34 -14.90 11.15
N GLU A 90 -5.51 -13.92 12.04
CA GLU A 90 -6.58 -12.90 12.05
C GLU A 90 -6.10 -11.49 11.62
N ASP A 91 -6.97 -10.48 11.73
CA ASP A 91 -6.79 -9.08 11.33
C ASP A 91 -5.73 -8.34 12.18
N VAL A 92 -4.59 -7.99 11.58
CA VAL A 92 -3.48 -7.31 12.26
C VAL A 92 -3.59 -5.78 12.12
N LYS A 93 -3.66 -5.07 13.24
CA LYS A 93 -3.62 -3.59 13.29
C LYS A 93 -2.23 -3.08 13.67
N HIS A 94 -1.82 -1.94 13.10
CA HIS A 94 -0.44 -1.42 13.26
C HIS A 94 -0.33 -0.05 13.92
N GLY A 95 -1.44 0.57 14.37
CA GLY A 95 -1.43 1.91 14.94
C GLY A 95 -1.01 3.00 13.94
N MET A 96 -0.41 4.09 14.43
CA MET A 96 -0.01 5.25 13.61
C MET A 96 1.52 5.47 13.64
N GLY A 97 2.07 5.80 12.49
CA GLY A 97 3.46 6.22 12.32
C GLY A 97 4.47 5.08 12.20
N ILE A 98 5.65 5.44 11.69
CA ILE A 98 6.78 4.53 11.43
C ILE A 98 7.14 3.64 12.64
N PRO A 99 7.29 4.16 13.89
CA PRO A 99 7.69 3.31 15.01
C PRO A 99 6.71 2.16 15.26
N SER A 100 5.41 2.46 15.26
CA SER A 100 4.35 1.48 15.54
C SER A 100 4.29 0.38 14.47
N ILE A 101 4.25 0.75 13.18
CA ILE A 101 4.21 -0.25 12.11
C ILE A 101 5.51 -1.05 11.99
N SER A 102 6.67 -0.47 12.33
CA SER A 102 7.95 -1.18 12.26
C SER A 102 8.02 -2.34 13.24
N ILE A 103 7.52 -2.14 14.46
CA ILE A 103 7.44 -3.19 15.49
C ILE A 103 6.53 -4.32 15.02
N MET A 104 5.32 -3.96 14.55
CA MET A 104 4.36 -4.92 14.01
C MET A 104 4.97 -5.73 12.86
N LEU A 105 5.65 -5.08 11.91
CA LEU A 105 6.26 -5.75 10.76
C LEU A 105 7.41 -6.68 11.16
N HIS A 106 8.22 -6.31 12.15
CA HIS A 106 9.27 -7.19 12.64
C HIS A 106 8.69 -8.50 13.18
N GLU A 107 7.63 -8.42 13.98
CA GLU A 107 7.01 -9.61 14.57
C GLU A 107 6.21 -10.40 13.54
N LEU A 108 5.44 -9.73 12.68
CA LEU A 108 4.67 -10.37 11.62
C LEU A 108 5.55 -11.11 10.61
N ILE A 109 6.68 -10.53 10.20
CA ILE A 109 7.59 -11.20 9.26
C ILE A 109 8.25 -12.42 9.92
N LYS A 110 8.63 -12.34 11.21
CA LYS A 110 9.13 -13.52 11.95
C LYS A 110 8.06 -14.60 12.08
N LEU A 111 6.81 -14.21 12.36
CA LEU A 111 5.66 -15.12 12.39
C LEU A 111 5.50 -15.87 11.07
N LEU A 112 5.46 -15.15 9.94
CA LEU A 112 5.33 -15.74 8.60
C LEU A 112 6.52 -16.65 8.25
N HIS A 113 7.72 -16.29 8.72
CA HIS A 113 8.92 -17.10 8.53
C HIS A 113 8.86 -18.41 9.32
N HIS A 114 8.53 -18.35 10.61
CA HIS A 114 8.37 -19.53 11.48
C HIS A 114 7.24 -20.45 10.99
N ALA A 115 6.16 -19.87 10.46
CA ALA A 115 5.06 -20.61 9.84
C ALA A 115 5.41 -21.17 8.44
N GLN A 116 6.63 -20.97 7.96
CA GLN A 116 7.12 -21.41 6.65
C GLN A 116 6.21 -20.96 5.48
N CYS A 117 5.61 -19.77 5.60
CA CYS A 117 4.76 -19.23 4.55
C CYS A 117 5.57 -18.97 3.28
N CYS A 118 4.93 -19.22 2.13
CA CYS A 118 5.49 -18.94 0.82
C CYS A 118 4.51 -18.11 -0.02
N ASP A 119 5.05 -17.36 -0.98
CA ASP A 119 4.30 -16.55 -1.94
C ASP A 119 3.35 -15.51 -1.28
N VAL A 120 3.77 -15.02 -0.11
CA VAL A 120 3.03 -14.02 0.66
C VAL A 120 3.04 -12.66 -0.04
N THR A 121 1.85 -12.05 -0.15
CA THR A 121 1.68 -10.67 -0.60
C THR A 121 1.19 -9.81 0.56
N MET A 122 1.94 -8.77 0.90
CA MET A 122 1.63 -7.81 1.95
C MET A 122 0.89 -6.61 1.36
N ILE A 123 -0.28 -6.25 1.90
CA ILE A 123 -1.00 -5.05 1.45
C ILE A 123 -1.29 -4.17 2.65
N ARG A 124 -0.75 -2.95 2.64
CA ARG A 124 -1.11 -1.91 3.60
C ARG A 124 -2.37 -1.21 3.11
N MET A 125 -3.39 -1.17 3.95
CA MET A 125 -4.57 -0.32 3.76
C MET A 125 -4.55 0.84 4.75
N GLY A 126 -4.88 2.04 4.29
CA GLY A 126 -4.87 3.21 5.18
C GLY A 126 -5.58 4.43 4.62
N THR A 127 -5.46 5.52 5.37
CA THR A 127 -5.90 6.84 4.96
C THR A 127 -4.69 7.72 4.67
N SER A 128 -4.91 8.78 3.89
CA SER A 128 -3.88 9.75 3.58
C SER A 128 -4.51 11.14 3.41
N GLY A 129 -3.70 12.18 3.60
CA GLY A 129 -4.01 13.49 3.05
C GLY A 129 -3.53 13.55 1.60
N GLY A 130 -4.05 14.49 0.81
CA GLY A 130 -3.42 14.92 -0.42
C GLY A 130 -2.01 15.48 -0.18
N ILE A 131 -1.55 16.38 -1.04
CA ILE A 131 -0.13 16.75 -1.09
C ILE A 131 0.26 17.79 -0.03
N GLY A 132 1.15 17.39 0.90
CA GLY A 132 1.77 18.22 1.94
C GLY A 132 1.51 17.69 3.37
N GLN A 133 2.43 17.87 4.32
CA GLN A 133 2.14 17.68 5.77
C GLN A 133 2.56 18.87 6.65
N GLY A 134 3.02 19.97 6.04
CA GLY A 134 3.16 21.28 6.69
C GLY A 134 1.81 21.93 6.98
N ARG A 135 1.06 21.37 7.93
CA ARG A 135 -0.23 21.90 8.38
C ARG A 135 -0.02 23.23 9.12
N LEU A 136 -0.97 24.15 8.99
CA LEU A 136 -0.96 25.44 9.70
C LEU A 136 -1.78 25.43 11.00
N ASP A 137 -2.36 24.29 11.36
CA ASP A 137 -3.32 24.14 12.45
C ASP A 137 -2.82 23.22 13.57
N GLY A 138 -1.51 22.98 13.62
CA GLY A 138 -0.85 22.33 14.74
C GLY A 138 -0.58 23.31 15.88
N ALA A 139 -0.25 22.77 17.06
CA ALA A 139 0.14 23.57 18.22
C ALA A 139 1.39 24.45 17.97
N LEU A 140 2.26 24.04 17.04
CA LEU A 140 3.48 24.73 16.66
C LEU A 140 3.50 24.94 15.14
N CYS A 141 3.69 26.19 14.70
CA CYS A 141 3.84 26.52 13.28
C CYS A 141 4.78 27.72 13.12
N SER A 142 5.91 27.51 12.45
CA SER A 142 6.94 28.54 12.22
C SER A 142 7.07 28.95 10.75
N PHE A 143 6.10 28.58 9.92
CA PHE A 143 6.06 28.88 8.49
C PHE A 143 4.71 29.44 8.06
N SER A 144 4.70 30.13 6.92
CA SER A 144 3.50 30.78 6.37
C SER A 144 2.75 29.87 5.39
N ARG A 145 1.55 30.29 5.01
CA ARG A 145 0.73 29.62 4.00
C ARG A 145 1.42 29.54 2.64
N GLU A 146 2.16 30.57 2.27
CA GLU A 146 2.91 30.64 1.01
C GLU A 146 4.00 29.58 0.97
N LYS A 147 4.75 29.42 2.08
CA LYS A 147 5.78 28.36 2.21
C LYS A 147 5.18 26.96 2.14
N LYS A 148 4.03 26.74 2.77
CA LYS A 148 3.27 25.48 2.65
C LYS A 148 2.91 25.22 1.18
N ALA A 149 2.29 26.19 0.51
CA ALA A 149 1.84 26.05 -0.87
C ALA A 149 3.01 25.76 -1.82
N ASP A 150 4.12 26.47 -1.65
CA ASP A 150 5.37 26.26 -2.40
C ASP A 150 5.93 24.83 -2.20
N TYR A 151 5.98 24.34 -0.96
CA TYR A 151 6.35 22.95 -0.68
C TYR A 151 5.42 21.94 -1.36
N SER A 152 4.11 22.11 -1.22
CA SER A 152 3.14 21.20 -1.84
C SER A 152 3.27 21.18 -3.36
N LYS A 153 3.44 22.34 -4.01
CA LYS A 153 3.68 22.45 -5.46
C LYS A 153 4.92 21.65 -5.88
N ARG A 154 6.05 21.80 -5.18
CA ARG A 154 7.25 21.01 -5.44
C ARG A 154 7.01 19.51 -5.31
N ALA A 155 6.27 19.08 -4.29
CA ALA A 155 5.90 17.68 -4.13
C ALA A 155 5.05 17.15 -5.30
N GLN A 156 4.11 17.95 -5.84
CA GLN A 156 3.33 17.54 -7.02
C GLN A 156 4.21 17.39 -8.27
N ILE A 157 5.19 18.28 -8.45
CA ILE A 157 6.13 18.26 -9.59
C ILE A 157 6.91 16.95 -9.61
N VAL A 158 7.31 16.43 -8.44
CA VAL A 158 7.95 15.11 -8.32
C VAL A 158 6.96 13.95 -8.19
N ALA A 159 5.74 14.13 -8.69
CA ALA A 159 4.68 13.14 -8.80
C ALA A 159 4.13 12.56 -7.48
N VAL A 160 4.36 13.21 -6.34
CA VAL A 160 3.65 12.85 -5.09
C VAL A 160 2.16 13.13 -5.29
N ARG A 161 1.30 12.22 -4.81
CA ARG A 161 -0.17 12.33 -4.92
C ARG A 161 -0.88 12.34 -3.59
N ASN A 162 -0.28 11.74 -2.56
CA ASN A 162 -0.80 11.68 -1.22
C ASN A 162 0.34 11.59 -0.21
N ILE A 163 0.03 11.85 1.06
CA ILE A 163 0.97 11.75 2.18
C ILE A 163 0.32 11.04 3.37
N GLU A 164 1.05 10.07 3.91
CA GLU A 164 0.73 9.25 5.08
C GLU A 164 2.02 9.01 5.88
N MET A 165 2.02 8.10 6.86
CA MET A 165 3.11 8.03 7.85
C MET A 165 3.71 6.62 8.02
N GLU A 166 3.41 5.66 7.15
CA GLU A 166 3.80 4.25 7.34
C GLU A 166 4.45 3.59 6.11
N SER A 167 4.14 4.06 4.90
CA SER A 167 4.49 3.36 3.65
C SER A 167 5.99 3.19 3.44
N THR A 168 6.80 4.14 3.92
CA THR A 168 8.25 4.12 3.70
C THR A 168 8.92 2.93 4.38
N VAL A 169 8.64 2.71 5.67
CA VAL A 169 9.20 1.57 6.40
C VAL A 169 8.56 0.26 5.96
N PHE A 170 7.26 0.27 5.66
CA PHE A 170 6.54 -0.87 5.12
C PHE A 170 7.16 -1.39 3.82
N ALA A 171 7.35 -0.52 2.82
CA ALA A 171 7.96 -0.88 1.55
C ALA A 171 9.40 -1.36 1.73
N THR A 172 10.17 -0.68 2.58
CA THR A 172 11.58 -1.02 2.83
C THR A 172 11.72 -2.40 3.48
N MET A 173 10.96 -2.69 4.53
CA MET A 173 11.04 -3.97 5.23
C MET A 173 10.55 -5.12 4.35
N CYS A 174 9.41 -4.96 3.67
CA CYS A 174 8.91 -5.99 2.76
C CYS A 174 9.92 -6.32 1.67
N ARG A 175 10.50 -5.30 1.01
CA ARG A 175 11.53 -5.48 -0.01
C ARG A 175 12.76 -6.18 0.55
N ARG A 176 13.22 -5.82 1.75
CA ARG A 176 14.38 -6.46 2.39
C ARG A 176 14.16 -7.94 2.68
N CYS A 177 12.92 -8.35 2.94
CA CYS A 177 12.51 -9.72 3.25
C CYS A 177 11.99 -10.52 2.04
N GLY A 178 12.06 -9.95 0.83
CA GLY A 178 11.62 -10.63 -0.39
C GLY A 178 10.10 -10.75 -0.52
N LEU A 179 9.34 -9.92 0.20
CA LEU A 179 7.88 -9.92 0.17
C LEU A 179 7.36 -9.00 -0.94
N LYS A 180 6.37 -9.49 -1.70
CA LYS A 180 5.58 -8.64 -2.60
C LYS A 180 4.74 -7.71 -1.75
N ALA A 181 4.77 -6.41 -2.02
CA ALA A 181 4.09 -5.43 -1.19
C ALA A 181 3.39 -4.34 -2.00
N ALA A 182 2.24 -3.90 -1.51
CA ALA A 182 1.50 -2.76 -2.03
C ALA A 182 0.95 -1.89 -0.88
N ALA A 183 0.84 -0.59 -1.10
CA ALA A 183 0.15 0.33 -0.19
C ALA A 183 -1.04 0.96 -0.93
N VAL A 184 -2.23 0.84 -0.34
CA VAL A 184 -3.48 1.34 -0.88
C VAL A 184 -4.09 2.29 0.15
N CYS A 185 -4.18 3.57 -0.20
CA CYS A 185 -4.72 4.57 0.70
C CYS A 185 -5.87 5.32 0.06
N VAL A 186 -6.89 5.64 0.87
CA VAL A 186 -7.91 6.62 0.48
C VAL A 186 -7.46 8.02 0.88
N THR A 187 -7.65 8.99 0.01
CA THR A 187 -7.39 10.40 0.29
C THR A 187 -8.63 11.03 0.91
N LEU A 188 -8.49 11.59 2.13
CA LEU A 188 -9.62 12.16 2.87
C LEU A 188 -9.82 13.66 2.63
N LEU A 189 -8.80 14.36 2.13
CA LEU A 189 -8.85 15.79 1.84
C LEU A 189 -7.77 16.18 0.85
N ASP A 190 -8.01 17.26 0.09
CA ASP A 190 -6.97 17.93 -0.68
C ASP A 190 -6.23 18.95 0.19
N ARG A 191 -4.92 18.72 0.37
CA ARG A 191 -4.06 19.55 1.21
C ARG A 191 -3.65 20.87 0.57
N LEU A 192 -3.91 21.04 -0.72
CA LEU A 192 -3.83 22.34 -1.39
C LEU A 192 -4.93 23.29 -0.95
N GLU A 193 -6.13 22.75 -0.67
CA GLU A 193 -7.32 23.53 -0.34
C GLU A 193 -7.44 23.76 1.17
N CYS A 194 -7.28 22.71 1.98
CA CYS A 194 -7.48 22.79 3.43
C CYS A 194 -6.50 21.93 4.23
N ASP A 195 -6.40 22.20 5.53
CA ASP A 195 -5.74 21.29 6.48
C ASP A 195 -6.75 20.51 7.33
N GLN A 196 -7.95 21.04 7.54
CA GLN A 196 -8.99 20.40 8.33
C GLN A 196 -9.87 19.47 7.49
N ILE A 197 -10.21 18.32 8.06
CA ILE A 197 -11.20 17.41 7.48
C ILE A 197 -12.58 17.98 7.76
N ASN A 198 -13.13 18.69 6.78
CA ASN A 198 -14.43 19.35 6.89
C ASN A 198 -15.56 18.57 6.22
N LEU A 199 -15.27 17.38 5.68
CA LEU A 199 -16.28 16.54 5.06
C LEU A 199 -17.27 16.04 6.12
N PRO A 200 -18.57 16.01 5.81
CA PRO A 200 -19.58 15.39 6.64
C PRO A 200 -19.23 13.94 7.03
N HIS A 201 -19.66 13.52 8.22
CA HIS A 201 -19.28 12.22 8.78
C HIS A 201 -19.73 11.03 7.92
N ASP A 202 -20.93 11.10 7.36
CA ASP A 202 -21.47 10.12 6.41
C ASP A 202 -20.58 9.93 5.17
N ILE A 203 -20.03 11.01 4.63
CA ILE A 203 -19.08 10.96 3.50
C ILE A 203 -17.76 10.29 3.92
N LEU A 204 -17.26 10.59 5.12
CA LEU A 204 -16.03 9.96 5.62
C LEU A 204 -16.21 8.45 5.85
N VAL A 205 -17.36 8.05 6.39
CA VAL A 205 -17.75 6.65 6.55
C VAL A 205 -17.83 5.94 5.20
N GLU A 206 -18.27 6.62 4.14
CA GLU A 206 -18.28 6.08 2.78
C GLU A 206 -16.85 5.91 2.20
N TYR A 207 -15.92 6.81 2.54
CA TYR A 207 -14.57 6.82 1.97
C TYR A 207 -13.66 5.77 2.60
N GLN A 208 -13.72 5.62 3.92
CA GLN A 208 -12.88 4.70 4.68
C GLN A 208 -12.88 3.23 4.20
N PRO A 209 -14.01 2.62 3.77
CA PRO A 209 -14.02 1.23 3.30
C PRO A 209 -13.53 1.07 1.85
N ARG A 210 -13.28 2.14 1.09
CA ARG A 210 -12.88 2.04 -0.33
C ARG A 210 -11.59 1.23 -0.55
N PRO A 211 -10.51 1.40 0.24
CA PRO A 211 -9.33 0.53 0.14
C PRO A 211 -9.66 -0.92 0.44
N GLN A 212 -10.49 -1.18 1.46
CA GLN A 212 -10.91 -2.52 1.83
C GLN A 212 -11.66 -3.21 0.69
N LEU A 213 -12.59 -2.51 0.04
CA LEU A 213 -13.35 -3.04 -1.10
C LEU A 213 -12.45 -3.37 -2.29
N LEU A 214 -11.51 -2.49 -2.61
CA LEU A 214 -10.54 -2.73 -3.67
C LEU A 214 -9.67 -3.97 -3.38
N ILE A 215 -9.17 -4.07 -2.15
CA ILE A 215 -8.32 -5.17 -1.71
C ILE A 215 -9.11 -6.48 -1.65
N SER A 216 -10.34 -6.46 -1.14
CA SER A 216 -11.19 -7.65 -1.10
C SER A 216 -11.47 -8.18 -2.51
N ASN A 217 -11.70 -7.29 -3.48
CA ASN A 217 -11.91 -7.68 -4.87
C ASN A 217 -10.62 -8.25 -5.48
N PHE A 218 -9.47 -7.64 -5.19
CA PHE A 218 -8.17 -8.19 -5.60
C PHE A 218 -7.93 -9.59 -5.02
N ILE A 219 -8.21 -9.78 -3.72
CA ILE A 219 -8.08 -11.09 -3.05
C ILE A 219 -9.02 -12.11 -3.70
N LYS A 220 -10.32 -11.79 -3.83
CA LYS A 220 -11.33 -12.66 -4.48
C LYS A 220 -10.86 -13.17 -5.84
N GLN A 221 -10.35 -12.28 -6.69
CA GLN A 221 -9.82 -12.63 -8.01
C GLN A 221 -8.59 -13.56 -7.92
N ARG A 222 -7.71 -13.35 -6.93
CA ARG A 222 -6.51 -14.17 -6.72
C ARG A 222 -6.82 -15.56 -6.17
N VAL A 223 -7.85 -15.70 -5.33
CA VAL A 223 -8.24 -16.98 -4.73
C VAL A 223 -9.32 -17.73 -5.52
N GLY A 224 -9.74 -17.20 -6.68
CA GLY A 224 -10.74 -17.85 -7.54
C GLY A 224 -12.18 -17.78 -7.01
N LEU A 225 -12.47 -16.84 -6.10
CA LEU A 225 -13.82 -16.59 -5.62
C LEU A 225 -14.50 -15.58 -6.55
N HIS A 226 -15.25 -16.09 -7.52
CA HIS A 226 -16.09 -15.25 -8.39
C HIS A 226 -17.42 -14.96 -7.71
N ASP A 227 -17.86 -13.70 -7.75
CA ASP A 227 -19.21 -13.35 -7.33
C ASP A 227 -20.21 -14.06 -8.27
N GLN A 228 -21.08 -14.90 -7.70
CA GLN A 228 -22.19 -15.49 -8.43
C GLN A 228 -23.13 -14.34 -8.84
N PRO A 229 -23.55 -14.24 -10.11
CA PRO A 229 -24.51 -13.24 -10.51
C PRO A 229 -25.84 -13.49 -9.78
N SER A 230 -26.21 -12.56 -8.90
CA SER A 230 -27.53 -12.45 -8.27
C SER A 230 -28.58 -11.98 -9.27
#